data_AF-A0ABD6JCE2-F1
#
_entry.id   AF-A0ABD6JCE2-F1
#
_cell.length_a   1.000
_cell.length_b   1.000
_cell.length_c   1.000
_cell.angle_alpha   90.00
_cell.angle_beta   90.00
_cell.angle_gamma   90.00
#
_symmetry.space_group_name_H-M   'P 1'
#
loop_
_entity.id
_entity.type
_entity.pdbx_description
1 polymer ?
#
loop_
_entity_poly.entity_id
_entity_poly.type
_entity_poly.pdbx_seq_one_letter_code
_entity_poly.pdbx_strand_id
1 'polypeptide(L)'
;MLKVSSPYKGYSLQGKHEIRSAHKEYLTFNFSFLSDDPDHNLDKNSKTINKRVRLKLLEKIANLSSRNIVEVLNLRREEGFERIDEDQVSISVNKKFIQSKRHLECDDGYWIFRLNDLGRVIGRKNENIYYLLAIDTKFEMYSHG
;
A
#
# COMPACT_ATOMS: atom_id res chain seq x y z
N MET A 1 -18.14 10.20 60.51
CA MET A 1 -17.96 9.47 59.24
C MET A 1 -18.99 10.01 58.25
N LEU A 2 -18.57 10.89 57.32
CA LEU A 2 -19.46 11.55 56.36
C LEU A 2 -19.72 10.63 55.16
N LYS A 3 -20.95 10.15 54.99
CA LYS A 3 -21.38 9.44 53.78
C LYS A 3 -21.78 10.48 52.73
N VAL A 4 -20.95 10.65 51.69
CA VAL A 4 -21.30 11.44 50.50
C VAL A 4 -22.12 10.55 49.57
N SER A 5 -23.42 10.80 49.48
CA SER A 5 -24.28 10.20 48.45
C SER A 5 -24.24 11.08 47.19
N SER A 6 -23.51 10.65 46.16
CA SER A 6 -23.56 11.31 44.85
C SER A 6 -24.89 11.00 44.16
N PRO A 7 -25.68 11.99 43.72
CA PRO A 7 -26.95 11.77 43.02
C PRO A 7 -26.77 11.45 41.53
N TYR A 8 -25.54 11.35 41.02
CA TYR A 8 -25.30 11.08 39.61
C TYR A 8 -25.69 9.65 39.23
N LYS A 9 -26.87 9.51 38.63
CA LYS A 9 -27.22 8.37 37.78
C LYS A 9 -26.58 8.62 36.41
N GLY A 10 -25.54 7.86 36.08
CA GLY A 10 -24.99 7.82 34.73
C GLY A 10 -26.09 7.53 33.71
N TYR A 11 -26.05 8.23 32.58
CA TYR A 11 -27.02 8.05 31.51
C TYR A 11 -26.82 6.64 30.93
N SER A 12 -27.77 5.74 31.15
CA SER A 12 -27.78 4.45 30.45
C SER A 12 -28.37 4.67 29.06
N LEU A 13 -27.55 4.56 28.02
CA LEU A 13 -28.04 4.52 26.65
C LEU A 13 -28.96 3.30 26.50
N GLN A 14 -30.27 3.52 26.54
CA GLN A 14 -31.26 2.47 26.32
C GLN A 14 -31.39 2.22 24.82
N GLY A 15 -30.84 1.09 24.37
CA GLY A 15 -30.97 0.60 23.01
C GLY A 15 -29.94 -0.50 22.75
N LYS A 16 -30.33 -1.56 22.01
CA LYS A 16 -29.34 -2.44 21.40
C LYS A 16 -28.62 -1.64 20.33
N HIS A 17 -27.49 -1.03 20.69
CA HIS A 17 -26.57 -0.48 19.70
C HIS A 17 -25.96 -1.66 18.96
N GLU A 18 -26.56 -2.05 17.84
CA GLU A 18 -25.91 -2.95 16.91
C GLU A 18 -24.70 -2.22 16.33
N ILE A 19 -23.51 -2.58 16.83
CA ILE A 19 -22.26 -2.20 16.20
C ILE A 19 -22.28 -2.88 14.84
N ARG A 20 -22.68 -2.13 13.81
CA ARG A 20 -22.58 -2.60 12.43
C ARG A 20 -21.11 -2.91 12.17
N SER A 21 -20.83 -4.10 11.62
CA SER A 21 -19.50 -4.43 11.12
C SER A 21 -19.01 -3.29 10.23
N ALA A 22 -17.78 -2.84 10.45
CA ALA A 22 -17.15 -1.86 9.56
C ALA A 22 -17.20 -2.36 8.10
N HIS A 23 -17.43 -1.45 7.16
CA HIS A 23 -17.42 -1.78 5.73
C HIS A 23 -16.04 -2.33 5.39
N LYS A 24 -16.00 -3.48 4.68
CA LYS A 24 -14.73 -4.04 4.24
C LYS A 24 -14.30 -3.43 2.92
N GLU A 25 -13.13 -2.82 2.90
CA GLU A 25 -12.50 -2.29 1.69
C GLU A 25 -11.25 -3.11 1.38
N TYR A 26 -11.07 -3.40 0.10
CA TYR A 26 -9.99 -4.25 -0.41
C TYR A 26 -9.16 -3.48 -1.43
N LEU A 27 -7.87 -3.79 -1.51
CA LEU A 27 -6.96 -3.16 -2.44
C LEU A 27 -7.29 -3.47 -3.90
N THR A 28 -7.24 -2.45 -4.73
CA THR A 28 -7.23 -2.57 -6.19
C THR A 28 -5.88 -2.12 -6.72
N PHE A 29 -5.27 -2.89 -7.61
CA PHE A 29 -3.96 -2.59 -8.18
C PHE A 29 -4.09 -2.03 -9.59
N ASN A 30 -3.54 -0.83 -9.81
CA ASN A 30 -3.52 -0.15 -11.09
C ASN A 30 -2.11 -0.17 -11.69
N PHE A 31 -2.01 -0.65 -12.93
CA PHE A 31 -0.74 -0.82 -13.66
C PHE A 31 -0.55 0.19 -14.80
N SER A 32 -1.46 1.15 -14.97
CA SER A 32 -1.49 2.07 -16.12
C SER A 32 -0.31 3.04 -16.17
N PHE A 33 0.46 3.14 -15.09
CA PHE A 33 1.50 4.15 -14.87
C PHE A 33 2.86 3.56 -14.52
N LEU A 34 3.09 2.30 -14.89
CA LEU A 34 4.42 1.69 -14.79
C LEU A 34 5.47 2.56 -15.50
N SER A 35 6.69 2.52 -14.96
CA SER A 35 7.85 3.20 -15.52
C SER A 35 8.03 2.86 -17.00
N ASP A 36 8.47 3.86 -17.77
CA ASP A 36 8.80 3.66 -19.18
C ASP A 36 10.12 2.87 -19.34
N ASP A 37 10.88 2.67 -18.25
CA ASP A 37 12.11 1.87 -18.23
C ASP A 37 11.80 0.34 -18.24
N PRO A 38 12.26 -0.40 -19.27
CA PRO A 38 12.07 -1.85 -19.37
C PRO A 38 12.65 -2.67 -18.22
N ASP A 39 13.67 -2.18 -17.52
CA ASP A 39 14.27 -2.89 -16.37
C ASP A 39 13.44 -2.74 -15.09
N HIS A 40 12.44 -1.84 -15.10
CA HIS A 40 11.61 -1.49 -13.95
C HIS A 40 10.10 -1.65 -14.21
N ASN A 41 9.73 -2.32 -15.30
CA ASN A 41 8.34 -2.55 -15.70
C ASN A 41 8.10 -4.00 -16.17
N LEU A 42 6.87 -4.30 -16.58
CA LEU A 42 6.47 -5.64 -17.00
C LEU A 42 6.77 -5.96 -18.48
N ASP A 43 7.70 -5.25 -19.12
CA ASP A 43 8.08 -5.50 -20.51
C ASP A 43 8.56 -6.95 -20.69
N LYS A 44 8.13 -7.61 -21.76
CA LYS A 44 8.49 -9.00 -22.08
C LYS A 44 9.99 -9.18 -22.32
N ASN A 45 10.70 -8.13 -22.71
CA ASN A 45 12.13 -8.11 -23.00
C ASN A 45 12.97 -7.71 -21.79
N SER A 46 12.35 -7.43 -20.63
CA SER A 46 13.05 -7.11 -19.40
C SER A 46 14.01 -8.23 -19.01
N LYS A 47 15.29 -7.89 -18.79
CA LYS A 47 16.32 -8.85 -18.38
C LYS A 47 16.27 -9.14 -16.88
N THR A 48 15.71 -8.20 -16.12
CA THR A 48 15.66 -8.23 -14.66
C THR A 48 14.34 -8.81 -14.15
N ILE A 49 13.22 -8.53 -14.83
CA ILE A 49 11.88 -8.97 -14.43
C ILE A 49 11.50 -10.30 -15.09
N ASN A 50 12.18 -11.34 -14.64
CA ASN A 50 12.00 -12.71 -15.13
C ASN A 50 10.71 -13.38 -14.58
N LYS A 51 10.44 -14.62 -15.02
CA LYS A 51 9.26 -15.40 -14.61
C LYS A 51 9.11 -15.54 -13.09
N ARG A 52 10.21 -15.70 -12.35
CA ARG A 52 10.21 -15.86 -10.89
C ARG A 52 9.74 -14.56 -10.21
N VAL A 53 10.24 -13.41 -10.64
CA VAL A 53 9.80 -12.10 -10.13
C VAL A 53 8.32 -11.87 -10.42
N ARG A 54 7.86 -12.16 -11.65
CA ARG A 54 6.45 -12.01 -12.04
C ARG A 54 5.50 -12.88 -11.23
N LEU A 55 5.86 -14.15 -11.01
CA LEU A 55 5.07 -15.04 -10.16
C LEU A 55 5.00 -14.48 -8.75
N LYS A 56 6.13 -14.02 -8.19
CA LYS A 56 6.15 -13.47 -6.84
C LYS A 56 5.31 -12.20 -6.70
N LEU A 57 5.34 -11.34 -7.71
CA LEU A 57 4.50 -10.16 -7.80
C LEU A 57 3.02 -10.53 -7.76
N LEU A 58 2.59 -11.51 -8.56
CA LEU A 58 1.19 -11.96 -8.59
C LEU A 58 0.76 -12.57 -7.25
N GLU A 59 1.61 -13.40 -6.62
CA GLU A 59 1.34 -13.94 -5.28
C GLU A 59 1.13 -12.82 -4.25
N LYS A 60 2.01 -11.82 -4.24
CA LYS A 60 1.90 -10.69 -3.31
C LYS A 60 0.66 -9.86 -3.57
N ILE A 61 0.35 -9.56 -4.83
CA ILE A 61 -0.87 -8.83 -5.20
C ILE A 61 -2.12 -9.60 -4.75
N ALA A 62 -2.21 -10.90 -5.04
CA ALA A 62 -3.34 -11.72 -4.62
C ALA A 62 -3.48 -11.81 -3.10
N ASN A 63 -2.36 -11.89 -2.38
CA ASN A 63 -2.36 -11.91 -0.92
C ASN A 63 -2.85 -10.56 -0.33
N LEU A 64 -2.34 -9.44 -0.85
CA LEU A 64 -2.71 -8.10 -0.37
C LEU A 64 -4.16 -7.74 -0.74
N SER A 65 -4.62 -8.10 -1.95
CA SER A 65 -5.98 -7.79 -2.40
C SER A 65 -7.07 -8.65 -1.77
N SER A 66 -6.71 -9.78 -1.13
CA SER A 66 -7.69 -10.68 -0.48
C SER A 66 -8.00 -10.27 0.97
N ARG A 67 -7.30 -9.28 1.51
CA ARG A 67 -7.42 -8.81 2.89
C ARG A 67 -8.05 -7.43 2.95
N ASN A 68 -8.69 -7.13 4.08
CA ASN A 68 -9.16 -5.77 4.31
C ASN A 68 -7.96 -4.80 4.36
N ILE A 69 -8.12 -3.57 3.85
CA ILE A 69 -7.05 -2.58 3.84
C ILE A 69 -6.47 -2.31 5.24
N VAL A 70 -7.30 -2.27 6.27
CA VAL A 70 -6.86 -2.08 7.66
C VAL A 70 -5.98 -3.23 8.12
N GLU A 71 -6.29 -4.47 7.73
CA GLU A 71 -5.44 -5.62 8.03
C GLU A 71 -4.09 -5.51 7.31
N VAL A 72 -4.10 -5.13 6.03
CA VAL A 72 -2.88 -4.97 5.22
C VAL A 72 -1.95 -3.91 5.81
N LEU A 73 -2.50 -2.76 6.22
CA LEU A 73 -1.73 -1.67 6.82
C LEU A 73 -1.14 -2.01 8.19
N ASN A 74 -1.69 -3.01 8.88
CA ASN A 74 -1.18 -3.50 10.16
C ASN A 74 -0.14 -4.63 10.02
N LEU A 75 0.10 -5.13 8.81
CA LEU A 75 1.14 -6.13 8.58
C LEU A 75 2.53 -5.54 8.77
N ARG A 76 3.50 -6.41 9.08
CA ARG A 76 4.91 -6.04 9.08
C ARG A 76 5.34 -5.71 7.64
N ARG A 77 6.36 -4.86 7.49
CA ARG A 77 6.86 -4.39 6.18
C ARG A 77 7.27 -5.53 5.23
N GLU A 78 7.66 -6.69 5.75
CA GLU A 78 8.00 -7.87 4.96
C GLU A 78 6.76 -8.51 4.30
N GLU A 79 5.59 -8.32 4.91
CA GLU A 79 4.33 -8.91 4.51
C GLU A 79 3.39 -7.92 3.82
N GLY A 80 3.28 -6.71 4.36
CA GLY A 80 2.43 -5.62 3.87
C GLY A 80 3.20 -4.49 3.20
N PHE A 81 2.87 -3.25 3.59
CA PHE A 81 3.48 -2.05 3.04
C PHE A 81 4.52 -1.41 3.97
N GLU A 82 5.45 -0.71 3.35
CA GLU A 82 6.43 0.18 3.94
C GLU A 82 6.24 1.57 3.33
N ARG A 83 6.09 2.61 4.16
CA ARG A 83 6.03 4.00 3.68
C ARG A 83 7.43 4.61 3.70
N ILE A 84 7.86 5.17 2.58
CA ILE A 84 9.13 5.90 2.44
C ILE A 84 8.85 7.30 1.94
N ASP A 85 9.56 8.29 2.47
CA ASP A 85 9.41 9.69 2.07
C ASP A 85 9.92 9.90 0.63
N GLU A 86 9.35 10.88 -0.06
CA GLU A 86 9.58 11.06 -1.51
C GLU A 86 11.03 11.39 -1.85
N ASP A 87 11.71 12.12 -0.97
CA ASP A 87 13.12 12.52 -1.12
C ASP A 87 14.10 11.35 -0.98
N GLN A 88 13.67 10.24 -0.40
CA GLN A 88 14.48 9.03 -0.25
C GLN A 88 14.35 8.06 -1.43
N VAL A 89 13.39 8.29 -2.33
CA VAL A 89 13.09 7.41 -3.46
C VAL A 89 13.48 8.05 -4.78
N SER A 90 14.47 7.47 -5.45
CA SER A 90 14.92 7.86 -6.78
C SER A 90 14.22 7.04 -7.85
N ILE A 91 13.07 7.54 -8.34
CA ILE A 91 12.38 6.95 -9.50
C ILE A 91 11.98 8.02 -10.52
N SER A 92 12.03 7.65 -11.81
CA SER A 92 11.42 8.44 -12.87
C SER A 92 9.95 8.02 -13.03
N VAL A 93 9.03 8.83 -12.49
CA VAL A 93 7.59 8.58 -12.57
C VAL A 93 7.09 8.74 -14.00
N ASN A 94 6.18 7.84 -14.44
CA ASN A 94 5.57 7.93 -15.77
C ASN A 94 4.84 9.27 -15.95
N LYS A 95 5.15 9.99 -17.04
CA LYS A 95 4.59 11.32 -17.32
C LYS A 95 3.05 11.34 -17.36
N LYS A 96 2.42 10.23 -17.79
CA LYS A 96 0.95 10.11 -17.82
C LYS A 96 0.34 10.16 -16.41
N PHE A 97 1.06 9.70 -15.39
CA PHE A 97 0.60 9.79 -14.00
C PHE A 97 0.55 11.25 -13.52
N ILE A 98 1.54 12.03 -13.93
CA ILE A 98 1.60 13.47 -13.64
C ILE A 98 0.50 14.22 -14.42
N GLN A 99 0.40 13.97 -15.72
CA GLN A 99 -0.59 14.61 -16.60
C GLN A 99 -2.03 14.36 -16.19
N SER A 100 -2.33 13.15 -15.70
CA SER A 100 -3.66 12.79 -15.20
C SER A 100 -3.99 13.37 -13.82
N LYS A 101 -3.05 14.09 -13.17
CA LYS A 101 -3.18 14.66 -11.82
C LYS A 101 -3.39 13.65 -10.69
N ARG A 102 -3.31 12.34 -10.97
CA ARG A 102 -3.48 11.27 -9.97
C ARG A 102 -2.48 11.33 -8.82
N HIS A 103 -1.26 11.79 -9.10
CA HIS A 103 -0.24 12.01 -8.08
C HIS A 103 -0.68 12.99 -6.97
N LEU A 104 -1.57 13.95 -7.26
CA LEU A 104 -2.09 14.92 -6.28
C LEU A 104 -3.20 14.35 -5.40
N GLU A 105 -3.82 13.24 -5.81
CA GLU A 105 -4.88 12.55 -5.07
C GLU A 105 -4.32 11.42 -4.20
N CYS A 106 -3.02 11.12 -4.30
CA CYS A 106 -2.38 10.05 -3.55
C CYS A 106 -1.97 10.52 -2.15
N ASP A 107 -1.97 9.57 -1.22
CA ASP A 107 -1.33 9.72 0.09
C ASP A 107 0.17 10.07 -0.05
N ASP A 108 0.68 10.72 0.99
CA ASP A 108 2.07 11.17 1.07
C ASP A 108 3.08 10.01 0.97
N GLY A 109 4.18 10.28 0.26
CA GLY A 109 5.28 9.34 0.13
C GLY A 109 5.01 8.19 -0.83
N TYR A 110 5.99 7.29 -0.91
CA TYR A 110 5.87 6.04 -1.65
C TYR A 110 5.50 4.90 -0.71
N TRP A 111 4.64 4.03 -1.21
CA TRP A 111 4.18 2.83 -0.53
C TRP A 111 4.81 1.64 -1.23
N ILE A 112 5.66 0.91 -0.52
CA ILE A 112 6.44 -0.20 -1.06
C ILE A 112 5.93 -1.50 -0.49
N PHE A 113 5.82 -2.54 -1.33
CA PHE A 113 5.72 -3.91 -0.85
C PHE A 113 6.87 -4.76 -1.40
N ARG A 114 7.37 -5.66 -0.56
CA ARG A 114 8.57 -6.46 -0.86
C ARG A 114 8.20 -7.72 -1.64
N LEU A 115 9.04 -8.10 -2.58
CA LEU A 115 9.00 -9.39 -3.28
C LEU A 115 10.02 -10.37 -2.66
N ASN A 116 10.13 -10.35 -1.33
CA ASN A 116 11.20 -10.99 -0.56
C ASN A 116 12.59 -10.48 -1.01
N ASP A 117 13.52 -11.39 -1.27
CA ASP A 117 14.87 -11.17 -1.77
C ASP A 117 14.93 -10.88 -3.29
N LEU A 118 13.79 -10.97 -4.00
CA LEU A 118 13.73 -10.81 -5.45
C LEU A 118 13.57 -9.37 -5.92
N GLY A 119 13.20 -8.47 -5.01
CA GLY A 119 12.98 -7.07 -5.33
C GLY A 119 11.88 -6.46 -4.48
N ARG A 120 11.42 -5.31 -4.92
CA ARG A 120 10.39 -4.51 -4.27
C ARG A 120 9.58 -3.77 -5.32
N VAL A 121 8.35 -3.46 -4.96
CA VAL A 121 7.44 -2.73 -5.84
C VAL A 121 7.21 -1.37 -5.24
N ILE A 122 7.41 -0.33 -6.04
CA ILE A 122 7.24 1.05 -5.63
C ILE A 122 5.97 1.59 -6.27
N GLY A 123 5.14 2.21 -5.45
CA GLY A 123 3.87 2.74 -5.88
C GLY A 123 3.39 3.86 -4.98
N ARG A 124 2.24 4.42 -5.35
CA ARG A 124 1.49 5.37 -4.54
C ARG A 124 0.09 4.85 -4.31
N LYS A 125 -0.51 5.25 -3.20
CA LYS A 125 -1.85 4.81 -2.81
C LYS A 125 -2.80 6.02 -2.83
N ASN A 126 -4.03 5.82 -3.29
CA ASN A 126 -5.15 6.72 -3.09
C ASN A 126 -6.27 5.86 -2.50
N GLU A 127 -6.59 6.04 -1.22
CA GLU A 127 -7.54 5.19 -0.49
C GLU A 127 -7.18 3.68 -0.63
N ASN A 128 -8.03 2.90 -1.29
CA ASN A 128 -7.82 1.48 -1.54
C ASN A 128 -7.23 1.17 -2.93
N ILE A 129 -6.86 2.18 -3.72
CA ILE A 129 -6.22 2.00 -5.03
C ILE A 129 -4.71 2.14 -4.86
N TYR A 130 -3.97 1.11 -5.27
CA TYR A 130 -2.52 1.12 -5.33
C TYR A 130 -2.04 1.27 -6.78
N TYR A 131 -1.42 2.39 -7.11
CA TYR A 131 -0.78 2.65 -8.40
C TYR A 131 0.64 2.08 -8.39
N LEU A 132 0.86 1.05 -9.21
CA LEU A 132 2.14 0.37 -9.37
C LEU A 132 2.99 1.19 -10.35
N LEU A 133 4.06 1.81 -9.85
CA LEU A 133 4.88 2.76 -10.62
C LEU A 133 6.18 2.13 -11.10
N ALA A 134 6.82 1.28 -10.29
CA ALA A 134 8.06 0.62 -10.67
C ALA A 134 8.25 -0.70 -9.93
N ILE A 135 9.02 -1.60 -10.52
CA ILE A 135 9.49 -2.83 -9.89
C ILE A 135 11.02 -2.76 -9.82
N ASP A 136 11.55 -2.69 -8.61
CA ASP A 136 12.98 -2.60 -8.33
C ASP A 136 13.53 -3.94 -7.90
N THR A 137 14.21 -4.61 -8.82
CA THR A 137 14.87 -5.91 -8.60
C THR A 137 16.37 -5.77 -8.29
N LYS A 138 16.94 -4.58 -8.50
CA LYS A 138 18.35 -4.28 -8.24
C LYS A 138 18.57 -3.64 -6.87
N PHE A 139 17.48 -3.21 -6.22
CA PHE A 139 17.49 -2.54 -4.91
C PHE A 139 18.20 -1.17 -4.94
N GLU A 140 18.08 -0.46 -6.06
CA GLU A 140 18.78 0.81 -6.29
C GLU A 140 17.91 2.04 -6.07
N MET A 141 16.57 1.89 -6.08
CA MET A 141 15.65 3.03 -6.08
C MET A 141 15.50 3.75 -4.73
N TYR A 142 15.88 3.13 -3.62
CA TYR A 142 16.05 3.79 -2.33
C TYR A 142 17.00 3.00 -1.44
N SER A 143 17.73 3.69 -0.56
CA SER A 143 18.58 3.03 0.43
C SER A 143 17.72 2.32 1.47
N HIS A 144 17.99 1.04 1.67
CA HIS A 144 17.49 0.30 2.82
C HIS A 144 18.69 -0.14 3.67
N GLY A 145 18.59 0.02 4.98
CA GLY A 145 19.49 -0.65 5.93
C GLY A 145 19.21 -2.14 5.97
#